data_AF-X0XNZ4-F1
#
_entry.id   AF-X0XNZ4-F1
#
_cell.length_a   1.000
_cell.length_b   1.000
_cell.length_c   1.000
_cell.angle_alpha   90.00
_cell.angle_beta   90.00
_cell.angle_gamma   90.00
#
_symmetry.space_group_name_H-M   'P 1'
#
loop_
_entity.id
_entity.type
_entity.pdbx_description
1 polymer ?
#
loop_
_entity_poly.entity_id
_entity_poly.type
_entity_poly.pdbx_seq_one_letter_code
_entity_poly.pdbx_strand_id
1 'polypeptide(L)'
;SPNLSRKGYLFVSLLHNGKRKTFSVHRLVLNAFNRLRHSHEECNHINGDKQDNCLENLEWVTHGENIRHSINVLGVSYAQLGEKNGQSKLCSQEVHEIRRLYSTGTTSTRKLSEMFRISRRNIREIINRTAWQHV
;
A
#
# COMPACT_ATOMS: atom_id res chain seq x y z
N SER A 1 -31.82 0.10 0.11
CA SER A 1 -30.72 -0.88 -0.06
C SER A 1 -29.38 -0.16 -0.17
N PRO A 2 -28.26 -0.76 0.28
CA PRO A 2 -26.94 -0.20 0.10
C PRO A 2 -26.55 -0.14 -1.39
N ASN A 3 -25.65 0.78 -1.73
CA ASN A 3 -25.09 0.94 -3.08
C ASN A 3 -23.61 0.58 -3.09
N LEU A 4 -23.09 0.13 -4.23
CA LEU A 4 -21.68 -0.20 -4.39
C LEU A 4 -20.89 1.03 -4.88
N SER A 5 -19.79 1.35 -4.21
CA SER A 5 -18.86 2.39 -4.67
C SER A 5 -17.96 1.87 -5.79
N ARG A 6 -17.34 2.78 -6.56
CA ARG A 6 -16.31 2.43 -7.57
C ARG A 6 -15.14 1.63 -7.00
N LYS A 7 -14.91 1.67 -5.69
CA LYS A 7 -13.85 0.93 -4.98
C LYS A 7 -14.31 -0.42 -4.40
N GLY A 8 -15.57 -0.81 -4.63
CA GLY A 8 -16.16 -2.08 -4.18
C GLY A 8 -16.77 -2.07 -2.77
N TYR A 9 -16.79 -0.93 -2.06
CA TYR A 9 -17.41 -0.84 -0.74
C TYR A 9 -18.89 -0.51 -0.82
N LEU A 10 -19.70 -1.16 0.02
CA LEU A 10 -21.10 -0.80 0.24
C LEU A 10 -21.25 0.50 1.02
N PHE A 11 -22.19 1.34 0.61
CA PHE A 11 -22.52 2.60 1.28
C PHE A 11 -24.04 2.86 1.30
N VAL A 12 -24.47 3.67 2.26
CA VAL A 12 -25.85 4.14 2.41
C VAL A 12 -25.86 5.66 2.57
N SER A 13 -26.92 6.30 2.08
CA SER A 13 -27.17 7.72 2.35
C SER A 13 -28.27 7.85 3.38
N LEU A 14 -27.97 8.52 4.49
CA LEU A 14 -28.91 8.79 5.56
C LEU A 14 -29.35 10.25 5.47
N LEU A 15 -30.63 10.51 5.74
CA LEU A 15 -31.21 11.84 5.79
C LEU A 15 -31.56 12.17 7.24
N HIS A 16 -31.06 13.30 7.74
CA HIS A 16 -31.39 13.80 9.06
C HIS A 16 -31.52 15.32 9.01
N ASN A 17 -32.65 15.87 9.48
CA ASN A 17 -32.96 17.31 9.45
C ASN A 17 -32.74 17.97 8.07
N GLY A 18 -33.23 17.31 7.01
CA GLY A 18 -33.08 17.79 5.63
C GLY A 18 -31.66 17.67 5.05
N LYS A 19 -30.67 17.25 5.85
CA LYS A 19 -29.28 17.07 5.42
C LYS A 19 -29.01 15.61 5.11
N ARG A 20 -28.58 15.34 3.88
CA ARG A 20 -28.17 14.00 3.43
C ARG A 20 -26.67 13.82 3.64
N LYS A 21 -26.27 12.69 4.22
CA LYS A 21 -24.86 12.30 4.34
C LYS A 21 -24.69 10.83 3.96
N THR A 22 -23.62 10.54 3.24
CA THR A 22 -23.28 9.19 2.82
C THR A 22 -22.26 8.57 3.77
N PHE A 23 -22.48 7.32 4.13
CA PHE A 23 -21.66 6.55 5.04
C PHE A 23 -21.37 5.17 4.43
N SER A 24 -20.15 4.69 4.62
CA SER A 24 -19.81 3.30 4.31
C SER A 24 -20.45 2.35 5.33
N VAL A 25 -21.00 1.22 4.87
CA VAL A 25 -21.71 0.25 5.72
C VAL A 25 -20.78 -0.32 6.78
N HIS A 26 -19.58 -0.81 6.42
CA HIS A 26 -18.62 -1.38 7.35
C HIS A 26 -18.27 -0.46 8.54
N ARG A 27 -18.11 0.85 8.29
CA ARG A 27 -17.84 1.82 9.37
C ARG A 27 -19.06 2.05 10.26
N LEU A 28 -20.27 2.03 9.70
CA LEU A 28 -21.49 2.13 10.50
C LEU A 28 -21.62 0.92 11.43
N VAL A 29 -21.40 -0.29 10.91
CA VAL A 29 -21.45 -1.54 11.68
C VAL A 29 -20.43 -1.50 12.83
N LEU A 30 -19.15 -1.23 12.55
CA LEU A 30 -18.13 -1.17 13.60
C LEU A 30 -18.39 -0.08 14.64
N ASN A 31 -18.82 1.11 14.21
CA ASN A 31 -19.12 2.19 15.14
C ASN A 31 -20.35 1.89 16.01
N ALA A 32 -21.30 1.11 15.52
CA ALA A 32 -22.54 0.79 16.24
C ALA A 32 -22.38 -0.40 17.21
N PHE A 33 -21.60 -1.42 16.83
CA PHE A 33 -21.60 -2.72 17.53
C PHE A 33 -20.25 -3.15 18.11
N ASN A 34 -19.15 -2.46 17.78
CA ASN A 34 -17.83 -2.74 18.37
C ASN A 34 -17.40 -1.58 19.27
N ARG A 35 -16.81 -0.53 18.67
CA ARG A 35 -16.40 0.69 19.35
C ARG A 35 -16.22 1.83 18.36
N LEU A 36 -16.16 3.05 18.91
CA LEU A 36 -15.74 4.22 18.15
C LEU A 36 -14.28 4.08 17.71
N ARG A 37 -14.06 4.45 16.46
CA ARG A 37 -12.74 4.50 15.83
C ARG A 37 -11.83 5.54 16.49
N HIS A 38 -10.55 5.22 16.71
CA HIS A 38 -9.53 6.23 16.99
C HIS A 38 -9.08 6.94 15.70
N SER A 39 -8.43 8.11 15.83
CA SER A 39 -8.09 8.94 14.67
C SER A 39 -7.16 8.24 13.66
N HIS A 40 -6.27 7.35 14.13
CA HIS A 40 -5.24 6.68 13.34
C HIS A 40 -5.64 5.29 12.80
N GLU A 41 -6.87 4.84 13.06
CA GLU A 41 -7.33 3.50 12.68
C GLU A 41 -8.10 3.50 11.35
N GLU A 42 -8.17 2.34 10.72
CA GLU A 42 -8.88 2.05 9.49
C GLU A 42 -9.75 0.81 9.69
N CYS A 43 -10.85 0.71 8.96
CA CYS A 43 -11.66 -0.50 8.98
C CYS A 43 -11.04 -1.51 8.02
N ASN A 44 -10.64 -2.66 8.53
CA ASN A 44 -10.19 -3.80 7.75
C ASN A 44 -11.33 -4.82 7.59
N HIS A 45 -11.36 -5.49 6.45
CA HIS A 45 -12.21 -6.67 6.21
C HIS A 45 -11.29 -7.88 6.27
N ILE A 46 -11.47 -8.73 7.27
CA ILE A 46 -10.53 -9.81 7.61
C ILE A 46 -10.36 -10.79 6.43
N ASN A 47 -11.45 -11.13 5.74
CA ASN A 47 -11.43 -11.99 4.57
C ASN A 47 -11.12 -11.27 3.23
N GLY A 48 -10.99 -9.94 3.25
CA GLY A 48 -10.72 -9.13 2.05
C GLY A 48 -11.94 -8.84 1.16
N ASP A 49 -13.11 -9.41 1.44
CA ASP A 49 -14.35 -9.10 0.73
C ASP A 49 -14.98 -7.82 1.30
N LYS A 50 -14.96 -6.75 0.51
CA LYS A 50 -15.49 -5.42 0.85
C LYS A 50 -17.02 -5.36 0.98
N GLN A 51 -17.71 -6.43 0.58
CA GLN A 51 -19.17 -6.56 0.65
C GLN A 51 -19.63 -7.41 1.84
N ASP A 52 -18.73 -8.20 2.44
CA ASP A 52 -19.00 -8.90 3.69
C ASP A 52 -18.85 -7.94 4.89
N ASN A 53 -19.98 -7.37 5.30
CA ASN A 53 -20.06 -6.40 6.40
C ASN A 53 -20.53 -7.04 7.72
N CYS A 54 -20.42 -8.36 7.87
CA CYS A 54 -20.66 -9.04 9.14
C CYS A 54 -19.68 -8.53 10.19
N LEU A 55 -20.16 -8.33 11.43
CA LEU A 55 -19.35 -7.72 12.51
C LEU A 55 -18.08 -8.51 12.77
N GLU A 56 -18.15 -9.84 12.66
CA GLU A 56 -17.07 -10.79 12.87
C GLU A 56 -15.97 -10.72 11.79
N ASN A 57 -16.29 -10.14 10.62
CA ASN A 57 -15.35 -9.94 9.53
C ASN A 57 -14.71 -8.54 9.55
N LEU A 58 -15.09 -7.67 10.48
CA LEU A 58 -14.64 -6.28 10.51
C LEU A 58 -13.81 -5.99 11.77
N GLU A 59 -12.75 -5.21 11.61
CA GLU A 59 -11.94 -4.76 12.73
C GLU A 59 -11.37 -3.35 12.49
N TRP A 60 -11.05 -2.66 13.58
CA TRP A 60 -10.26 -1.44 13.54
C TRP A 60 -8.78 -1.79 13.68
N VAL A 61 -7.98 -1.38 12.70
CA VAL A 61 -6.54 -1.61 12.68
C VAL A 61 -5.79 -0.33 12.31
N THR A 62 -4.52 -0.22 12.65
CA THR A 62 -3.68 0.84 12.11
C THR A 62 -3.45 0.65 10.61
N HIS A 63 -3.06 1.72 9.91
CA HIS A 63 -2.71 1.66 8.50
C HIS A 63 -1.62 0.62 8.19
N GLY A 64 -0.60 0.52 9.06
CA GLY A 64 0.50 -0.44 8.89
C GLY A 64 0.06 -1.90 9.04
N GLU A 65 -0.85 -2.17 9.97
CA GLU A 65 -1.46 -3.50 10.13
C GLU A 65 -2.34 -3.85 8.93
N ASN A 66 -3.14 -2.91 8.44
CA ASN A 66 -4.00 -3.12 7.26
C ASN A 66 -3.17 -3.48 6.01
N ILE A 67 -2.04 -2.78 5.78
CA ILE A 67 -1.09 -3.13 4.71
C ILE A 67 -0.51 -4.53 4.93
N ARG A 68 -0.05 -4.83 6.15
CA ARG A 68 0.55 -6.12 6.48
C ARG A 68 -0.45 -7.27 6.28
N HIS A 69 -1.70 -7.08 6.69
CA HIS A 69 -2.79 -8.03 6.49
C HIS A 69 -3.05 -8.28 5.00
N SER A 70 -3.15 -7.20 4.22
CA SER A 70 -3.31 -7.25 2.77
C SER A 70 -2.23 -8.12 2.10
N ILE A 71 -0.97 -7.96 2.51
CA ILE A 71 0.16 -8.72 1.96
C ILE A 71 0.19 -10.16 2.47
N ASN A 72 0.16 -10.35 3.79
CA ASN A 72 0.49 -11.62 4.42
C ASN A 72 -0.70 -12.58 4.50
N VAL A 73 -1.92 -12.06 4.60
CA VAL A 73 -3.13 -12.87 4.78
C VAL A 73 -3.95 -12.93 3.49
N LEU A 74 -4.17 -11.78 2.84
CA LEU A 74 -4.98 -11.72 1.62
C LEU A 74 -4.18 -11.99 0.34
N GLY A 75 -2.86 -12.13 0.44
CA GLY A 75 -1.98 -12.38 -0.70
C GLY A 75 -1.99 -11.27 -1.75
N VAL A 76 -2.43 -10.05 -1.38
CA VAL A 76 -2.45 -8.90 -2.27
C VAL A 76 -1.01 -8.49 -2.52
N SER A 77 -0.54 -8.83 -3.71
CA SER A 77 0.77 -8.39 -4.18
C SER A 77 0.67 -6.95 -4.66
N TYR A 78 1.12 -5.99 -3.84
CA TYR A 78 1.44 -4.64 -4.31
C TYR A 78 2.67 -4.61 -5.24
N ALA A 79 3.16 -5.77 -5.71
CA ALA A 79 4.40 -5.89 -6.47
C ALA A 79 4.24 -5.42 -7.92
N GLN A 80 3.88 -4.15 -8.08
CA GLN A 80 4.62 -3.26 -8.96
C GLN A 80 5.91 -2.81 -8.24
N LEU A 81 6.69 -3.78 -7.74
CA LEU A 81 7.98 -3.54 -7.10
C LEU A 81 9.07 -3.77 -8.13
N GLY A 82 10.14 -2.98 -8.03
CA GLY A 82 11.25 -3.07 -8.96
C GLY A 82 10.77 -2.89 -10.39
N GLU A 83 11.13 -3.84 -11.26
CA GLU A 83 10.79 -3.83 -12.70
C GLU A 83 9.30 -3.99 -13.00
N LYS A 84 8.51 -4.50 -12.04
CA LYS A 84 7.05 -4.56 -12.19
C LYS A 84 6.39 -3.19 -12.00
N ASN A 85 7.13 -2.20 -11.48
CA ASN A 85 6.67 -0.82 -11.45
C ASN A 85 6.74 -0.23 -12.85
N GLY A 86 5.59 0.18 -13.42
CA GLY A 86 5.53 0.81 -14.74
C GLY A 86 6.30 2.15 -14.83
N GLN A 87 6.68 2.74 -13.70
CA GLN A 87 7.55 3.92 -13.63
C GLN A 87 9.03 3.58 -13.34
N SER A 88 9.39 2.30 -13.21
CA SER A 88 10.77 1.90 -12.97
C SER A 88 11.64 2.22 -14.17
N LYS A 89 12.78 2.85 -13.91
CA LYS A 89 13.83 3.10 -14.91
C LYS A 89 14.91 2.02 -14.93
N LEU A 90 14.82 1.05 -14.02
CA LEU A 90 15.81 -0.01 -13.84
C LEU A 90 15.15 -1.39 -13.82
N CYS A 91 15.92 -2.40 -14.21
CA CYS A 91 15.61 -3.81 -13.96
C CYS A 91 16.49 -4.41 -12.85
N SER A 92 16.13 -5.62 -12.40
CA SER A 92 16.86 -6.31 -11.34
C SER A 92 18.33 -6.56 -11.68
N GLN A 93 18.65 -6.78 -12.97
CA GLN A 93 20.03 -6.99 -13.43
C GLN A 93 20.87 -5.70 -13.33
N GLU A 94 20.31 -4.55 -13.68
CA GLU A 94 21.00 -3.26 -13.56
C GLU A 94 21.26 -2.89 -12.10
N VAL A 95 20.34 -3.24 -11.19
CA VAL A 95 20.52 -3.05 -9.75
C VAL A 95 21.69 -3.89 -9.22
N HIS A 96 21.79 -5.16 -9.62
CA HIS A 96 22.95 -5.99 -9.30
C HIS A 96 24.24 -5.39 -9.85
N GLU A 97 24.21 -4.91 -11.09
CA GLU A 97 25.38 -4.31 -11.72
C GLU A 97 25.83 -3.03 -11.04
N ILE A 98 24.91 -2.14 -10.64
CA ILE A 98 25.21 -0.94 -9.85
C ILE A 98 25.94 -1.31 -8.55
N ARG A 99 25.41 -2.29 -7.82
CA ARG A 99 26.00 -2.74 -6.54
C ARG A 99 27.37 -3.37 -6.77
N ARG A 100 27.51 -4.22 -7.79
CA ARG A 100 28.77 -4.88 -8.17
C ARG A 100 29.84 -3.87 -8.59
N LEU A 101 29.51 -2.92 -9.45
CA LEU A 101 30.43 -1.88 -9.90
C LEU A 101 30.87 -0.98 -8.75
N TYR A 102 29.95 -0.62 -7.85
CA TYR A 102 30.31 0.16 -6.66
C TYR A 102 31.21 -0.61 -5.70
N SER A 103 30.95 -1.91 -5.48
CA SER A 103 31.78 -2.74 -4.59
C SER A 103 33.21 -2.93 -5.08
N THR A 104 33.51 -2.70 -6.36
CA THR A 104 34.89 -2.69 -6.86
C THR A 104 35.74 -1.53 -6.32
N GLY A 105 35.13 -0.51 -5.72
CA GLY A 105 35.81 0.70 -5.24
C GLY A 105 36.31 1.64 -6.35
N THR A 106 36.23 1.23 -7.62
CA THR A 106 36.73 2.01 -8.78
C THR A 106 35.69 2.96 -9.38
N THR A 107 34.40 2.73 -9.08
CA THR A 107 33.31 3.49 -9.69
C THR A 107 32.59 4.35 -8.65
N SER A 108 32.56 5.66 -8.89
CA SER A 108 31.88 6.60 -8.00
C SER A 108 30.36 6.65 -8.23
N THR A 109 29.61 7.10 -7.23
CA THR A 109 28.16 7.32 -7.34
C THR A 109 27.79 8.33 -8.44
N ARG A 110 28.68 9.28 -8.75
CA ARG A 110 28.51 10.21 -9.88
C ARG A 110 28.57 9.46 -11.21
N LYS A 111 29.59 8.63 -11.41
CA LYS A 111 29.77 7.86 -12.65
C LYS A 111 28.62 6.87 -12.87
N LEU A 112 28.17 6.19 -11.81
CA LEU A 112 27.00 5.31 -11.89
C LEU A 112 25.71 6.07 -12.23
N SER A 113 25.51 7.26 -11.67
CA SER A 113 24.37 8.12 -12.00
C SER A 113 24.33 8.51 -13.48
N GLU A 114 25.49 8.82 -14.07
CA GLU A 114 25.64 9.12 -15.49
C GLU A 114 25.41 7.87 -16.36
N MET A 115 25.99 6.72 -15.99
CA MET A 115 25.86 5.45 -16.72
C MET A 115 24.41 4.95 -16.80
N PHE A 116 23.70 4.95 -15.66
CA PHE A 116 22.34 4.41 -15.55
C PHE A 116 21.26 5.49 -15.68
N ARG A 117 21.63 6.75 -15.94
CA ARG A 117 20.71 7.89 -16.14
C ARG A 117 19.67 8.07 -15.04
N ILE A 118 20.08 7.81 -13.80
CA ILE A 118 19.26 8.01 -12.58
C ILE A 118 19.98 8.94 -11.61
N SER A 119 19.25 9.51 -10.66
CA SER A 119 19.83 10.48 -9.73
C SER A 119 20.87 9.84 -8.79
N ARG A 120 21.86 10.62 -8.35
CA ARG A 120 22.85 10.20 -7.34
C ARG A 120 22.20 9.74 -6.03
N ARG A 121 21.03 10.30 -5.69
CA ARG A 121 20.22 9.86 -4.54
C ARG A 121 19.73 8.43 -4.74
N ASN A 122 19.15 8.13 -5.90
CA ASN A 122 18.63 6.80 -6.19
C ASN A 122 19.75 5.75 -6.22
N ILE A 123 20.92 6.09 -6.77
CA ILE A 123 22.13 5.25 -6.69
C ILE A 123 22.50 4.93 -5.24
N ARG A 124 22.51 5.92 -4.34
CA ARG A 124 22.80 5.71 -2.92
C ARG A 124 21.75 4.82 -2.25
N GLU A 125 20.48 5.01 -2.54
CA GLU A 125 19.40 4.17 -1.99
C GLU A 125 19.52 2.71 -2.45
N ILE A 126 19.94 2.47 -3.69
CA ILE A 126 20.23 1.14 -4.24
C ILE A 126 21.43 0.49 -3.56
N ILE A 127 22.53 1.23 -3.38
CA ILE A 127 23.75 0.76 -2.71
C ILE A 127 23.47 0.43 -1.24
N ASN A 128 22.76 1.30 -0.54
CA ASN A 128 22.42 1.13 0.87
C ASN A 128 21.27 0.14 1.10
N ARG A 129 20.74 -0.48 0.04
CA ARG A 129 19.58 -1.39 0.08
C ARG A 129 18.35 -0.78 0.76
N THR A 130 18.18 0.54 0.70
CA THR A 130 16.93 1.17 1.17
C THR A 130 15.88 1.19 0.06
N ALA A 131 16.31 1.18 -1.21
CA ALA A 131 15.50 0.86 -2.38
C ALA A 131 15.86 -0.54 -2.93
N TRP A 132 14.93 -1.15 -3.66
CA TRP A 132 15.12 -2.49 -4.27
C TRP A 132 15.57 -3.56 -3.26
N GLN A 133 14.96 -3.60 -2.08
CA GLN A 133 15.31 -4.55 -1.00
C GLN A 133 15.11 -6.03 -1.37
N HIS A 134 14.17 -6.29 -2.29
CA HIS A 134 13.85 -7.63 -2.79
C HIS A 134 14.88 -8.16 -3.81
N VAL A 135 15.80 -7.30 -4.25
CA VAL A 135 16.99 -7.62 -5.06
C VAL A 135 18.20 -7.45 -4.17
#